data_AF-A0A958KYQ4-F1
#
_entry.id   AF-A0A958KYQ4-F1
#
_cell.length_a   1.000
_cell.length_b   1.000
_cell.length_c   1.000
_cell.angle_alpha   90.00
_cell.angle_beta   90.00
_cell.angle_gamma   90.00
#
_symmetry.space_group_name_H-M   'P 1'
#
loop_
_entity.id
_entity.type
_entity.pdbx_description
1 polymer ?
#
loop_
_entity_poly.entity_id
_entity_poly.type
_entity_poly.pdbx_seq_one_letter_code
_entity_poly.pdbx_strand_id
1 'polypeptide(L)'
;MNNTLRGSLQAGSVLVAIGGGKGGIGKSFVSSNLGIFLANMGFNTVIVDLDLGAPNLHTALGELPPNKNFHEFINGKYKNISEAAVATRFPNLRFISGANDHSELANISIEEQSRLMSALYRLEA
;
A
#
# COMPACT_ATOMS: atom_id res chain seq x y z
N MET A 1 -15.57 -37.07 -22.60
CA MET A 1 -14.21 -36.51 -22.81
C MET A 1 -14.11 -35.28 -21.94
N ASN A 2 -13.25 -35.37 -20.94
CA ASN A 2 -13.20 -34.50 -19.76
C ASN A 2 -12.46 -33.20 -20.08
N ASN A 3 -12.97 -32.06 -19.61
CA ASN A 3 -12.17 -30.84 -19.51
C ASN A 3 -12.30 -30.19 -18.12
N THR A 4 -12.20 -31.04 -17.09
CA THR A 4 -12.31 -30.67 -15.67
C THR A 4 -10.96 -30.24 -15.08
N LEU A 5 -10.24 -29.31 -15.72
CA LEU A 5 -8.99 -28.76 -15.17
C LEU A 5 -8.81 -27.25 -15.46
N ARG A 6 -9.87 -26.46 -15.28
CA ARG A 6 -9.70 -25.06 -14.84
C ARG A 6 -10.17 -25.00 -13.40
N GLY A 7 -9.26 -25.31 -12.47
CA GLY A 7 -9.43 -24.87 -11.09
C GLY A 7 -9.68 -23.37 -11.13
N SER A 8 -10.85 -22.95 -10.69
CA SER A 8 -11.20 -21.55 -10.52
C SER A 8 -10.14 -20.93 -9.60
N LEU A 9 -9.25 -20.09 -10.17
CA LEU A 9 -8.50 -19.13 -9.38
C LEU A 9 -9.55 -18.24 -8.72
N GLN A 10 -9.81 -18.46 -7.43
CA GLN A 10 -10.38 -17.40 -6.62
C GLN A 10 -9.34 -16.27 -6.65
N ALA A 11 -9.66 -15.19 -7.36
CA ALA A 11 -8.76 -14.08 -7.63
C ALA A 11 -8.49 -13.32 -6.32
N GLY A 12 -7.48 -13.75 -5.57
CA GLY A 12 -6.93 -12.99 -4.45
C GLY A 12 -6.14 -11.78 -4.95
N SER A 13 -6.02 -10.75 -4.11
CA SER A 13 -5.18 -9.58 -4.35
C SER A 13 -3.72 -9.99 -4.60
N VAL A 14 -3.06 -9.39 -5.59
CA VAL A 14 -1.61 -9.57 -5.81
C VAL A 14 -0.85 -8.52 -5.02
N LEU A 15 -0.02 -8.96 -4.06
CA LEU A 15 0.85 -8.06 -3.29
C LEU A 15 2.24 -7.98 -3.94
N VAL A 16 2.65 -6.76 -4.32
CA VAL A 16 3.96 -6.50 -4.92
C VAL A 16 4.77 -5.60 -4.00
N ALA A 17 5.90 -6.10 -3.51
CA ALA A 17 6.85 -5.32 -2.71
C ALA A 17 7.93 -4.71 -3.61
N ILE A 18 8.15 -3.40 -3.48
CA ILE A 18 9.19 -2.66 -4.21
C ILE A 18 10.24 -2.22 -3.20
N GLY A 19 11.38 -2.90 -3.20
CA GLY A 19 12.52 -2.63 -2.31
C GLY A 19 13.78 -2.19 -3.05
N GLY A 20 14.82 -1.83 -2.30
CA GLY A 20 16.15 -1.60 -2.87
C GLY A 20 17.17 -1.06 -1.86
N GLY A 21 18.46 -1.26 -2.16
CA GLY A 21 19.53 -1.14 -1.17
C GLY A 21 20.06 0.27 -0.86
N LYS A 22 19.56 1.32 -1.53
CA LYS A 22 20.00 2.71 -1.31
C LYS A 22 18.83 3.69 -1.41
N GLY A 23 18.99 4.85 -0.77
CA GLY A 23 18.12 6.02 -0.98
C GLY A 23 18.30 6.63 -2.38
N GLY A 24 17.27 7.28 -2.92
CA GLY A 24 17.37 8.01 -4.19
C GLY A 24 17.41 7.16 -5.48
N ILE A 25 17.35 5.83 -5.41
CA ILE A 25 17.38 4.95 -6.60
C ILE A 25 16.08 4.90 -7.42
N GLY A 26 15.08 5.72 -7.08
CA GLY A 26 13.81 5.79 -7.82
C GLY A 26 12.72 4.81 -7.38
N LYS A 27 12.80 4.20 -6.18
CA LYS A 27 11.76 3.27 -5.68
C LYS A 27 10.36 3.87 -5.72
N SER A 28 10.14 5.03 -5.08
CA SER A 28 8.84 5.70 -5.06
C SER A 28 8.36 6.09 -6.46
N PHE A 29 9.27 6.44 -7.37
CA PHE A 29 8.95 6.73 -8.76
C PHE A 29 8.40 5.49 -9.47
N VAL A 30 9.07 4.34 -9.34
CA VAL A 30 8.61 3.07 -9.91
C VAL A 30 7.29 2.63 -9.28
N SER A 31 7.16 2.68 -7.96
CA SER A 31 5.93 2.29 -7.25
C SER A 31 4.72 3.12 -7.68
N SER A 32 4.89 4.44 -7.79
CA SER A 32 3.80 5.36 -8.15
C SER A 32 3.36 5.14 -9.59
N ASN A 33 4.31 5.08 -10.54
CA ASN A 33 3.99 4.88 -11.94
C ASN A 33 3.39 3.51 -12.21
N LEU A 34 3.87 2.46 -11.55
CA LEU A 34 3.29 1.12 -11.68
C LEU A 34 1.83 1.10 -11.20
N GLY A 35 1.53 1.69 -10.05
CA GLY A 35 0.15 1.71 -9.55
C GLY A 35 -0.78 2.56 -10.41
N ILE A 36 -0.33 3.72 -10.91
CA ILE A 36 -1.09 4.52 -11.88
C ILE A 36 -1.34 3.73 -13.16
N PHE A 37 -0.32 3.04 -13.68
CA PHE A 37 -0.43 2.22 -14.89
C PHE A 37 -1.48 1.11 -14.72
N LEU A 38 -1.42 0.36 -13.62
CA LEU A 38 -2.39 -0.71 -13.31
C LEU A 38 -3.81 -0.16 -13.15
N ALA A 39 -3.97 0.96 -12.44
CA ALA A 39 -5.26 1.62 -12.27
C ALA A 39 -5.87 2.08 -13.62
N ASN A 40 -5.03 2.64 -14.51
CA ASN A 40 -5.43 3.03 -15.86
C ASN A 40 -5.79 1.84 -16.76
N MET A 41 -5.23 0.66 -16.49
CA MET A 41 -5.64 -0.60 -17.15
C MET A 41 -6.96 -1.17 -16.63
N GLY A 42 -7.58 -0.53 -15.62
CA GLY A 42 -8.85 -0.95 -15.04
C GLY A 42 -8.73 -1.90 -13.84
N PHE A 43 -7.52 -2.09 -13.30
CA PHE A 43 -7.34 -2.86 -12.07
C PHE A 43 -7.59 -1.96 -10.86
N ASN A 44 -8.38 -2.45 -9.89
CA ASN A 44 -8.39 -1.82 -8.58
C ASN A 44 -7.02 -1.97 -7.95
N THR A 45 -6.41 -0.85 -7.58
CA THR A 45 -5.02 -0.79 -7.12
C THR A 45 -4.94 0.01 -5.83
N VAL A 46 -4.15 -0.49 -4.88
CA VAL A 46 -3.79 0.27 -3.68
C VAL A 46 -2.27 0.38 -3.62
N ILE A 47 -1.74 1.61 -3.58
CA ILE A 47 -0.34 1.83 -3.23
C ILE A 47 -0.25 2.08 -1.73
N VAL A 48 0.72 1.44 -1.08
CA VAL A 48 1.01 1.60 0.34
C VAL A 48 2.43 2.16 0.48
N ASP A 49 2.58 3.31 1.14
CA ASP A 49 3.89 3.85 1.49
C ASP A 49 4.33 3.24 2.82
N LEU A 50 5.33 2.35 2.75
CA LEU A 50 5.92 1.67 3.91
C LEU A 50 7.28 2.27 4.28
N ASP A 51 7.64 3.43 3.75
CA ASP A 51 8.82 4.18 4.21
C ASP A 51 8.46 5.01 5.44
N LEU A 52 8.76 4.47 6.62
CA LEU A 52 8.49 5.12 7.90
C LEU A 52 9.49 6.24 8.24
N GLY A 53 10.63 6.30 7.56
CA GLY A 53 11.67 7.27 7.84
C GLY A 53 11.48 8.60 7.10
N ALA A 54 10.93 8.54 5.88
CA ALA A 54 10.66 9.73 5.06
C ALA A 54 9.58 9.45 4.00
N PRO A 55 8.31 9.27 4.40
CA PRO A 55 7.24 8.95 3.46
C PRO A 55 7.03 10.10 2.48
N ASN A 56 7.28 9.83 1.21
CA ASN A 56 7.20 10.82 0.14
C ASN A 56 6.40 10.34 -1.07
N LEU A 57 5.76 9.17 -1.00
CA LEU A 57 5.10 8.60 -2.16
C LEU A 57 3.92 9.46 -2.63
N HIS A 58 3.22 10.13 -1.71
CA HIS A 58 2.17 11.10 -2.05
C HIS A 58 2.67 12.20 -3.00
N THR A 59 3.91 12.68 -2.82
CA THR A 59 4.51 13.69 -3.73
C THR A 59 4.72 13.15 -5.14
N ALA A 60 5.12 11.88 -5.26
CA ALA A 60 5.30 11.22 -6.55
C ALA A 60 3.96 10.94 -7.25
N LEU A 61 2.88 10.74 -6.49
CA LEU A 61 1.51 10.71 -7.02
C LEU A 61 0.97 12.11 -7.34
N GLY A 62 1.65 13.17 -6.88
CA GLY A 62 1.19 14.56 -6.92
C GLY A 62 -0.10 14.79 -6.14
N GLU A 63 -0.20 14.11 -4.99
CA GLU A 63 -1.25 14.25 -3.98
C GLU A 63 -0.73 15.07 -2.79
N LEU A 64 -1.65 15.67 -2.04
CA LEU A 64 -1.33 16.20 -0.72
C LEU A 64 -1.13 15.04 0.28
N PRO A 65 -0.29 15.21 1.31
CA PRO A 65 -0.16 14.20 2.36
C PRO A 65 -1.52 13.94 3.01
N PRO A 66 -2.00 12.69 3.05
CA PRO A 66 -3.30 12.40 3.64
C PRO A 66 -3.25 12.49 5.16
N ASN A 67 -4.37 12.89 5.75
CA ASN A 67 -4.53 12.91 7.21
C ASN A 67 -4.64 11.50 7.82
N LYS A 68 -4.91 10.49 6.99
CA LYS A 68 -4.99 9.08 7.40
C LYS A 68 -3.73 8.33 6.98
N ASN A 69 -3.28 7.42 7.82
CA ASN A 69 -2.10 6.59 7.57
C ASN A 69 -2.22 5.21 8.21
N PHE A 70 -1.36 4.26 7.81
CA PHE A 70 -1.39 2.90 8.36
C PHE A 70 -0.92 2.84 9.82
N HIS A 71 -0.15 3.83 10.30
CA HIS A 71 0.32 3.85 11.68
C HIS A 71 -0.83 4.05 12.67
N GLU A 72 -1.81 4.89 12.32
CA GLU A 72 -3.06 5.00 13.08
C GLU A 72 -3.84 3.67 13.15
N PHE A 73 -3.75 2.82 12.12
CA PHE A 73 -4.30 1.46 12.17
C PHE A 73 -3.53 0.57 13.15
N ILE A 74 -2.19 0.63 13.14
CA ILE A 74 -1.35 -0.12 14.09
C ILE A 74 -1.69 0.27 15.53
N ASN A 75 -1.89 1.56 15.79
CA ASN A 75 -2.29 2.11 17.10
C ASN A 75 -3.75 1.84 17.48
N GLY A 76 -4.50 1.11 16.65
CA GLY A 76 -5.86 0.69 16.94
C GLY A 76 -6.93 1.77 16.74
N LYS A 77 -6.59 2.92 16.12
CA LYS A 77 -7.59 3.93 15.72
C LYS A 77 -8.57 3.37 14.69
N TYR A 78 -8.09 2.47 13.83
CA TYR A 78 -8.88 1.77 12.82
C TYR A 78 -8.95 0.28 13.12
N LYS A 79 -10.10 -0.34 12.87
CA LYS A 79 -10.25 -1.81 12.97
C LYS A 79 -9.69 -2.48 11.72
N ASN A 80 -9.85 -1.86 10.56
CA ASN A 80 -9.41 -2.38 9.27
C ASN A 80 -8.43 -1.42 8.59
N ILE A 81 -7.37 -1.96 7.99
CA ILE A 81 -6.37 -1.14 7.28
C ILE A 81 -6.98 -0.39 6.07
N SER A 82 -8.05 -0.91 5.49
CA SER A 82 -8.80 -0.26 4.40
C SER A 82 -9.34 1.12 4.78
N GLU A 83 -9.54 1.40 6.08
CA GLU A 83 -10.00 2.72 6.57
C GLU A 83 -8.91 3.80 6.43
N ALA A 84 -7.64 3.39 6.39
CA ALA A 84 -6.50 4.25 6.13
C ALA A 84 -6.29 4.53 4.63
N ALA A 85 -6.97 3.80 3.75
CA ALA A 85 -6.90 4.03 2.31
C ALA A 85 -7.73 5.24 1.91
N VAL A 86 -7.09 6.16 1.20
CA VAL A 86 -7.73 7.35 0.62
C VAL A 86 -7.81 7.22 -0.89
N ALA A 87 -8.87 7.75 -1.50
CA ALA A 87 -8.94 7.86 -2.95
C ALA A 87 -7.89 8.86 -3.45
N THR A 88 -7.30 8.59 -4.61
CA THR A 88 -6.43 9.53 -5.32
C THR A 88 -7.21 10.20 -6.46
N ARG A 89 -6.60 11.18 -7.13
CA ARG A 89 -7.12 11.77 -8.37
C ARG A 89 -7.14 10.80 -9.55
N PHE A 90 -6.47 9.65 -9.44
CA PHE A 90 -6.49 8.60 -10.45
C PHE A 90 -7.62 7.60 -10.14
N PRO A 91 -8.59 7.41 -11.05
CA PRO A 91 -9.63 6.39 -10.88
C PRO A 91 -9.04 5.01 -10.63
N ASN A 92 -9.72 4.19 -9.82
CA ASN A 92 -9.27 2.84 -9.42
C ASN A 92 -7.97 2.78 -8.60
N LEU A 93 -7.40 3.93 -8.21
CA LEU A 93 -6.20 3.99 -7.38
C LEU A 93 -6.51 4.59 -6.01
N ARG A 94 -6.26 3.81 -4.97
CA ARG A 94 -6.22 4.27 -3.58
C ARG A 94 -4.80 4.31 -3.06
N PHE A 95 -4.59 5.14 -2.05
CA PHE A 95 -3.31 5.35 -1.42
C PHE A 95 -3.43 5.17 0.10
N ILE A 96 -2.52 4.41 0.69
CA ILE A 96 -2.33 4.32 2.13
C ILE A 96 -0.97 4.94 2.42
N SER A 97 -0.97 6.08 3.11
CA SER A 97 0.28 6.71 3.53
C SER A 97 0.91 5.98 4.70
N GLY A 98 2.24 6.07 4.76
CA GLY A 98 2.99 5.96 6.00
C GLY A 98 2.63 7.10 6.95
N ALA A 99 3.31 7.17 8.08
CA ALA A 99 2.98 8.14 9.09
C ALA A 99 3.52 9.54 8.77
N ASN A 100 2.78 10.56 9.20
CA ASN A 100 3.23 11.93 9.13
C ASN A 100 4.11 12.21 10.38
N ASP A 101 5.42 12.29 10.17
CA ASP A 101 6.35 13.07 11.02
C ASP A 101 6.57 12.62 12.49
N HIS A 102 6.74 11.32 12.74
CA HIS A 102 7.15 10.83 14.05
C HIS A 102 8.45 10.03 13.95
N SER A 103 9.55 10.60 14.42
CA SER A 103 10.88 9.97 14.58
C SER A 103 10.87 8.66 15.39
N GLU A 104 9.76 8.35 16.07
CA GLU A 104 9.54 7.12 16.84
C GLU A 104 9.25 5.89 15.97
N LEU A 105 9.00 6.06 14.66
CA LEU A 105 8.52 5.01 13.76
C LEU A 105 9.60 4.22 13.03
N ALA A 106 10.85 4.63 13.16
CA ALA A 106 11.97 3.87 12.60
C ALA A 106 12.06 2.45 13.21
N ASN A 107 11.37 2.20 14.34
CA ASN A 107 11.28 0.90 15.01
C ASN A 107 9.83 0.51 15.31
N ILE A 108 9.10 -0.03 14.32
CA ILE A 108 7.90 -0.82 14.62
C ILE A 108 8.29 -2.13 15.31
N SER A 109 7.50 -2.58 16.29
CA SER A 109 7.73 -3.87 16.94
C SER A 109 7.44 -5.04 15.98
N ILE A 110 7.93 -6.23 16.33
CA ILE A 110 7.66 -7.46 15.55
C ILE A 110 6.16 -7.75 15.52
N GLU A 111 5.44 -7.47 16.60
CA GLU A 111 4.00 -7.62 16.70
C GLU A 111 3.26 -6.65 15.77
N GLU A 112 3.70 -5.39 15.73
CA GLU A 112 3.14 -4.36 14.84
C GLU A 112 3.39 -4.71 13.36
N GLN A 113 4.60 -5.17 13.04
CA GLN A 113 4.95 -5.66 11.70
C GLN A 113 4.07 -6.85 11.29
N SER A 114 3.89 -7.84 12.19
CA SER A 114 3.04 -9.01 11.94
C SER A 114 1.57 -8.62 11.73
N ARG A 115 1.07 -7.67 12.54
CA ARG A 115 -0.28 -7.12 12.41
C ARG A 115 -0.47 -6.40 11.09
N LEU A 116 0.49 -5.57 10.69
CA LEU A 116 0.48 -4.86 9.41
C LEU A 116 0.47 -5.84 8.23
N MET A 117 1.39 -6.80 8.22
CA MET A 117 1.48 -7.79 7.13
C MET A 117 0.19 -8.61 7.03
N SER A 118 -0.36 -9.07 8.15
CA SER A 118 -1.63 -9.80 8.18
C SER A 118 -2.79 -8.97 7.62
N ALA A 119 -2.79 -7.66 7.86
CA ALA A 119 -3.80 -6.76 7.32
C ALA A 119 -3.61 -6.51 5.81
N LEU A 120 -2.37 -6.34 5.34
CA LEU A 120 -2.06 -6.18 3.91
C LEU A 120 -2.45 -7.40 3.08
N TYR A 121 -2.24 -8.61 3.59
CA TYR A 121 -2.67 -9.84 2.91
C TYR A 121 -4.19 -9.98 2.78
N ARG A 122 -4.96 -9.28 3.61
CA ARG A 122 -6.43 -9.27 3.59
C ARG A 122 -7.01 -8.03 2.92
N LEU A 123 -6.15 -7.12 2.45
CA LEU A 123 -6.59 -5.89 1.82
C LEU A 123 -7.16 -6.19 0.43
N GLU A 124 -8.43 -5.86 0.26
CA GLU A 124 -9.09 -5.83 -1.04
C GLU A 124 -8.86 -4.47 -1.69
N ALA A 125 -8.55 -4.48 -2.99
CA ALA A 125 -8.24 -3.28 -3.76
C ALA A 125 -9.50 -2.62 -4.33
#